data_AF-A0A660U409-F1
#
_entry.id   AF-A0A660U409-F1
#
_cell.length_a   1.000
_cell.length_b   1.000
_cell.length_c   1.000
_cell.angle_alpha   90.00
_cell.angle_beta   90.00
_cell.angle_gamma   90.00
#
_symmetry.space_group_name_H-M   'P 1'
#
loop_
_entity.id
_entity.type
_entity.pdbx_description
1 polymer ?
#
loop_
_entity_poly.entity_id
_entity_poly.type
_entity_poly.pdbx_seq_one_letter_code
_entity_poly.pdbx_strand_id
1 'polypeptide(L)'
;MIEVEPFSRVIWRWGVPPKYKTALTASHRAMSWAEYESVVRGYRRCDVVHLYPETWDKELKRFAKDGLYFVPIRRAKPVSGFAHKFYEPTGGRFMVYGVVSPSLSDAMRFARAHKERSCDHETIGILLGYPKCCVRFFVENFPKGILDPVWRVEHEGEDPMLNVMLRYFGPRIIPFFPCSYTCRQARRVAEKFYDLLRE
;
A
#
# COMPACT_ATOMS: atom_id res chain seq x y z
N MET A 1 -24.73 16.28 -2.17
CA MET A 1 -24.50 15.06 -1.36
C MET A 1 -23.34 15.37 -0.44
N ILE A 2 -23.50 15.24 0.88
CA ILE A 2 -22.41 15.50 1.83
C ILE A 2 -21.41 14.35 1.70
N GLU A 3 -20.18 14.65 1.29
CA GLU A 3 -19.13 13.66 1.24
C GLU A 3 -18.56 13.45 2.65
N VAL A 4 -18.65 12.21 3.15
CA VAL A 4 -18.12 11.83 4.46
C VAL A 4 -16.63 11.54 4.33
N GLU A 5 -15.81 12.14 5.20
CA GLU A 5 -14.38 11.84 5.23
C GLU A 5 -14.14 10.35 5.53
N PRO A 6 -13.14 9.73 4.87
CA PRO A 6 -12.85 8.32 5.09
C PRO A 6 -12.37 8.11 6.53
N PHE A 7 -12.86 7.03 7.13
CA PHE A 7 -12.39 6.54 8.42
C PHE A 7 -12.43 5.02 8.46
N SER A 8 -11.60 4.44 9.31
CA SER A 8 -11.63 3.00 9.62
C SER A 8 -11.53 2.86 11.12
N ARG A 9 -12.49 2.17 11.75
CA ARG A 9 -12.55 2.01 13.20
C ARG A 9 -12.76 0.54 13.57
N VAL A 10 -11.96 0.06 14.52
CA VAL A 10 -12.19 -1.26 15.14
C VAL A 10 -13.04 -1.08 16.38
N ILE A 11 -14.17 -1.79 16.44
CA ILE A 11 -15.04 -1.87 17.61
C ILE A 11 -14.66 -3.13 18.39
N TRP A 12 -14.05 -2.94 19.55
CA TRP A 12 -13.62 -4.04 20.40
C TRP A 12 -14.78 -4.51 21.27
N ARG A 13 -15.05 -5.82 21.28
CA ARG A 13 -15.95 -6.42 22.27
C ARG A 13 -15.31 -6.39 23.67
N TRP A 14 -16.14 -6.49 24.70
CA TRP A 14 -15.68 -6.61 26.09
C TRP A 14 -14.74 -7.82 26.26
N GLY A 15 -13.71 -7.65 27.09
CA GLY A 15 -12.76 -8.71 27.41
C GLY A 15 -11.64 -8.93 26.39
N VAL A 16 -11.52 -8.13 25.32
CA VAL A 16 -10.40 -8.28 24.37
C VAL A 16 -9.07 -7.97 25.06
N PRO A 17 -8.10 -8.92 25.07
CA PRO A 17 -6.78 -8.71 25.64
C PRO A 17 -6.07 -7.47 25.03
N PRO A 18 -5.41 -6.62 25.86
CA PRO A 18 -4.69 -5.43 25.38
C PRO A 18 -3.69 -5.72 24.27
N LYS A 19 -3.06 -6.89 24.27
CA LYS A 19 -2.09 -7.33 23.25
C LYS A 19 -2.62 -7.22 21.82
N TYR A 20 -3.91 -7.45 21.57
CA TYR A 20 -4.48 -7.38 20.23
C TYR A 20 -4.62 -5.94 19.72
N LYS A 21 -4.87 -4.98 20.62
CA LYS A 21 -4.91 -3.55 20.28
C LYS A 21 -3.52 -3.06 19.85
N THR A 22 -2.51 -3.47 20.62
CA THR A 22 -1.10 -3.18 20.31
C THR A 22 -0.67 -3.85 19.01
N ALA A 23 -0.98 -5.14 18.83
CA ALA A 23 -0.64 -5.90 17.63
C ALA A 23 -1.23 -5.28 16.36
N LEU A 24 -2.48 -4.80 16.42
CA LEU A 24 -3.11 -4.14 15.27
C LEU A 24 -2.33 -2.89 14.83
N THR A 25 -2.00 -2.01 15.77
CA THR A 25 -1.24 -0.78 15.48
C THR A 25 0.18 -1.09 15.01
N ALA A 26 0.83 -2.09 15.63
CA ALA A 26 2.16 -2.53 15.25
C ALA A 26 2.18 -3.12 13.83
N SER A 27 1.16 -3.88 13.44
CA SER A 27 1.08 -4.52 12.12
C SER A 27 1.10 -3.53 10.95
N HIS A 28 0.43 -2.38 11.09
CA HIS A 28 0.45 -1.35 10.06
C HIS A 28 1.84 -0.74 9.86
N ARG A 29 2.56 -0.50 10.97
CA ARG A 29 3.94 0.01 10.96
C ARG A 29 4.91 -1.02 10.38
N ALA A 30 4.78 -2.27 10.80
CA ALA A 30 5.58 -3.38 10.29
C ALA A 30 5.39 -3.54 8.78
N MET A 31 4.15 -3.49 8.29
CA MET A 31 3.88 -3.54 6.85
C MET A 31 4.44 -2.34 6.09
N SER A 32 4.30 -1.12 6.61
CA SER A 32 4.88 0.07 5.97
C SER A 32 6.41 -0.01 5.89
N TRP A 33 7.04 -0.56 6.94
CA TRP A 33 8.47 -0.83 6.92
C TRP A 33 8.82 -1.93 5.91
N ALA A 34 8.12 -3.06 5.89
CA ALA A 34 8.38 -4.17 4.97
C ALA A 34 8.20 -3.76 3.50
N GLU A 35 7.20 -2.93 3.21
CA GLU A 35 7.00 -2.33 1.89
C GLU A 35 8.25 -1.51 1.49
N TYR A 36 8.70 -0.56 2.32
CA TYR A 36 9.91 0.20 2.01
C TYR A 36 11.15 -0.69 1.88
N GLU A 37 11.37 -1.59 2.85
CA GLU A 37 12.54 -2.45 2.95
C GLU A 37 12.66 -3.39 1.76
N SER A 38 11.53 -3.87 1.23
CA SER A 38 11.52 -4.70 0.03
C SER A 38 12.05 -3.98 -1.22
N VAL A 39 12.05 -2.64 -1.26
CA VAL A 39 12.71 -1.87 -2.33
C VAL A 39 14.20 -1.73 -2.05
N VAL A 40 14.58 -1.44 -0.79
CA VAL A 40 15.99 -1.38 -0.37
C VAL A 40 16.72 -2.69 -0.69
N ARG A 41 16.07 -3.83 -0.47
CA ARG A 41 16.60 -5.18 -0.77
C ARG A 41 16.42 -5.62 -2.22
N GLY A 42 15.84 -4.79 -3.08
CA GLY A 42 15.65 -5.08 -4.50
C GLY A 42 14.60 -6.14 -4.83
N TYR A 43 13.69 -6.47 -3.90
CA TYR A 43 12.56 -7.36 -4.17
C TYR A 43 11.48 -6.69 -5.03
N ARG A 44 11.34 -5.38 -4.89
CA ARG A 44 10.41 -4.53 -5.65
C ARG A 44 11.17 -3.36 -6.26
N ARG A 45 10.68 -2.84 -7.40
CA ARG A 45 11.32 -1.72 -8.10
C ARG A 45 10.94 -0.37 -7.50
N CYS A 46 9.70 -0.25 -7.04
CA CYS A 46 9.16 0.97 -6.46
C CYS A 46 8.36 0.68 -5.20
N ASP A 47 8.25 1.69 -4.34
CA ASP A 47 7.29 1.77 -3.25
C ASP A 47 6.66 3.16 -3.18
N VAL A 48 5.46 3.26 -2.62
CA VAL A 48 4.75 4.53 -2.44
C VAL A 48 4.89 4.99 -1.00
N VAL A 49 5.22 6.27 -0.82
CA VAL A 49 5.46 6.85 0.49
C VAL A 49 4.65 8.14 0.67
N HIS A 50 4.30 8.41 1.93
CA HIS A 50 3.64 9.63 2.37
C HIS A 50 4.62 10.44 3.21
N LEU A 51 5.04 11.60 2.70
CA LEU A 51 5.91 12.51 3.45
C LEU A 51 5.06 13.59 4.12
N TYR A 52 5.32 13.80 5.39
CA TYR A 52 4.69 14.83 6.20
C TYR A 52 5.69 15.97 6.40
N PRO A 53 5.28 17.25 6.28
CA PRO A 53 6.18 18.39 6.51
C PRO A 53 6.94 18.31 7.83
N GLU A 54 6.33 17.71 8.85
CA GLU A 54 6.89 17.53 10.19
C GLU A 54 8.07 16.54 10.25
N THR A 55 8.18 15.62 9.27
CA THR A 55 9.19 14.54 9.27
C THR A 55 10.01 14.44 7.98
N TRP A 56 9.76 15.31 7.00
CA TRP A 56 10.31 15.20 5.65
C TRP A 56 11.85 15.17 5.60
N ASP A 57 12.55 15.98 6.40
CA ASP A 57 14.02 16.02 6.44
C ASP A 57 14.62 14.67 6.87
N LYS A 58 13.94 14.00 7.83
CA LYS A 58 14.35 12.68 8.29
C LYS A 58 14.14 11.63 7.19
N GLU A 59 12.98 11.65 6.54
CA GLU A 59 12.66 10.69 5.48
C GLU A 59 13.55 10.89 4.25
N LEU A 60 13.80 12.14 3.82
CA LEU A 60 14.69 12.43 2.69
C LEU A 60 16.13 11.99 2.97
N LYS A 61 16.64 12.20 4.19
CA LYS A 61 17.95 11.69 4.61
C LYS A 61 18.00 10.16 4.61
N ARG A 62 16.92 9.50 5.05
CA ARG A 62 16.80 8.03 4.99
C ARG A 62 16.85 7.53 3.56
N PHE A 63 16.07 8.12 2.64
CA PHE A 63 16.08 7.72 1.23
C PHE A 63 17.46 7.89 0.61
N ALA A 64 18.12 9.03 0.86
CA ALA A 64 19.47 9.28 0.36
C ALA A 64 20.48 8.26 0.92
N LYS A 65 20.41 7.95 2.22
CA LYS A 65 21.25 6.93 2.86
C LYS A 65 21.05 5.55 2.23
N ASP A 66 19.82 5.19 1.93
CA ASP A 66 19.45 3.89 1.37
C ASP A 66 19.59 3.84 -0.18
N GLY A 67 20.12 4.90 -0.79
CA GLY A 67 20.35 4.97 -2.24
C GLY A 67 19.07 5.04 -3.08
N LEU A 68 17.98 5.56 -2.51
CA LEU A 68 16.68 5.68 -3.17
C LEU A 68 16.42 7.09 -3.67
N TYR A 69 15.99 7.20 -4.93
CA TYR A 69 15.40 8.41 -5.49
C TYR A 69 13.96 8.56 -5.00
N PHE A 70 13.59 9.75 -4.55
CA PHE A 70 12.21 10.13 -4.26
C PHE A 70 11.68 11.06 -5.34
N VAL A 71 10.55 10.70 -5.95
CA VAL A 71 9.84 11.53 -6.93
C VAL A 71 8.46 11.90 -6.39
N PRO A 72 8.18 13.19 -6.11
CA PRO A 72 6.88 13.62 -5.64
C PRO A 72 5.84 13.54 -6.77
N ILE A 73 4.66 13.02 -6.45
CA ILE A 73 3.56 12.86 -7.41
C ILE A 73 2.51 13.95 -7.19
N ARG A 74 2.05 14.12 -5.94
CA ARG A 74 1.05 15.13 -5.57
C ARG A 74 1.05 15.49 -4.09
N ARG A 75 0.48 16.64 -3.76
CA ARG A 75 0.07 16.98 -2.40
C ARG A 75 -1.36 16.50 -2.18
N ALA A 76 -1.66 15.99 -0.99
CA ALA A 76 -3.03 15.66 -0.60
C ALA A 76 -3.27 15.96 0.88
N LYS A 77 -4.53 16.03 1.27
CA LYS A 77 -4.94 16.10 2.67
C LYS A 77 -4.61 14.79 3.39
N PRO A 78 -3.98 14.84 4.58
CA PRO A 78 -3.88 13.69 5.46
C PRO A 78 -5.26 13.24 5.89
N VAL A 79 -5.53 11.95 5.76
CA VAL A 79 -6.77 11.32 6.19
C VAL A 79 -6.47 10.24 7.23
N SER A 80 -7.48 9.90 8.03
CA SER A 80 -7.38 8.82 9.01
C SER A 80 -8.00 7.54 8.46
N GLY A 81 -7.30 6.41 8.55
CA GLY A 81 -7.79 5.15 7.99
C GLY A 81 -7.60 5.04 6.47
N PHE A 82 -8.38 4.16 5.84
CA PHE A 82 -8.28 3.90 4.40
C PHE A 82 -9.09 4.88 3.56
N ALA A 83 -8.46 5.47 2.55
CA ALA A 83 -9.12 6.30 1.55
C ALA A 83 -8.99 5.70 0.15
N HIS A 84 -10.11 5.59 -0.56
CA HIS A 84 -10.17 5.10 -1.94
C HIS A 84 -9.74 6.17 -2.98
N LYS A 85 -9.51 7.41 -2.54
CA LYS A 85 -9.07 8.54 -3.38
C LYS A 85 -8.23 9.54 -2.57
N PHE A 86 -7.56 10.43 -3.30
CA PHE A 86 -6.89 11.59 -2.71
C PHE A 86 -7.87 12.74 -2.48
N TYR A 87 -7.66 13.48 -1.40
CA TYR A 87 -8.42 14.66 -1.03
C TYR A 87 -7.54 15.90 -1.16
N GLU A 88 -8.13 17.03 -1.57
CA GLU A 88 -7.38 18.28 -1.68
C GLU A 88 -6.97 18.80 -0.29
N PRO A 89 -5.74 19.32 -0.12
CA PRO A 89 -5.29 19.93 1.12
C PRO A 89 -6.23 21.03 1.62
N THR A 90 -6.50 21.06 2.92
CA THR A 90 -7.33 22.09 3.57
C THR A 90 -6.57 22.72 4.73
N GLY A 91 -6.61 24.05 4.85
CA GLY A 91 -6.04 24.77 6.00
C GLY A 91 -4.52 24.62 6.14
N GLY A 92 -3.78 24.53 5.02
CA GLY A 92 -2.32 24.43 5.01
C GLY A 92 -1.75 23.06 5.43
N ARG A 93 -2.59 22.13 5.89
CA ARG A 93 -2.16 20.76 6.23
C ARG A 93 -2.16 19.88 4.98
N PHE A 94 -1.00 19.32 4.65
CA PHE A 94 -0.84 18.41 3.52
C PHE A 94 0.18 17.32 3.84
N MET A 95 0.10 16.24 3.07
CA MET A 95 1.17 15.26 2.90
C MET A 95 1.58 15.21 1.42
N VAL A 96 2.83 14.87 1.15
CA VAL A 96 3.33 14.64 -0.21
C VAL A 96 3.28 13.15 -0.48
N TYR A 97 2.42 12.75 -1.39
CA TYR A 97 2.42 11.40 -1.96
C TYR A 97 3.47 11.32 -3.05
N GLY A 98 4.36 10.35 -2.95
CA GLY A 98 5.40 10.12 -3.96
C GLY A 98 5.85 8.67 -4.01
N VAL A 99 6.82 8.43 -4.88
CA VAL A 99 7.39 7.11 -5.13
C VAL A 99 8.87 7.12 -4.80
N VAL A 100 9.35 6.03 -4.20
CA VAL A 100 10.77 5.76 -4.00
C VAL A 100 11.25 4.60 -4.87
N SER A 101 12.47 4.67 -5.38
CA SER A 101 13.10 3.61 -6.17
C SER A 101 14.62 3.77 -6.20
N PRO A 102 15.43 2.69 -6.26
CA PRO A 102 16.85 2.80 -6.57
C PRO A 102 17.11 3.27 -8.01
N SER A 103 16.10 3.25 -8.89
CA SER A 103 16.18 3.70 -10.28
C SER A 103 15.35 4.97 -10.48
N LEU A 104 16.01 6.09 -10.79
CA LEU A 104 15.32 7.34 -11.15
C LEU A 104 14.37 7.15 -12.34
N SER A 105 14.77 6.34 -13.33
CA SER A 105 13.93 6.03 -14.48
C SER A 105 12.62 5.33 -14.08
N ASP A 106 12.69 4.40 -13.13
CA ASP A 106 11.51 3.67 -12.64
C ASP A 106 10.60 4.56 -11.81
N ALA A 107 11.18 5.38 -10.92
CA ALA A 107 10.42 6.38 -10.16
C ALA A 107 9.70 7.38 -11.10
N MET A 108 10.38 7.87 -12.14
CA MET A 108 9.79 8.77 -13.14
C MET A 108 8.73 8.08 -13.99
N ARG A 109 8.93 6.80 -14.36
CA ARG A 109 7.91 6.00 -15.05
C ARG A 109 6.67 5.82 -14.19
N PHE A 110 6.84 5.48 -12.91
CA PHE A 110 5.75 5.36 -11.95
C PHE A 110 4.97 6.68 -11.81
N ALA A 111 5.69 7.79 -11.61
CA ALA A 111 5.07 9.10 -11.44
C ALA A 111 4.29 9.56 -12.68
N ARG A 112 4.76 9.20 -13.89
CA ARG A 112 4.02 9.43 -15.14
C ARG A 112 2.75 8.59 -15.22
N ALA A 113 2.85 7.28 -15.01
CA ALA A 113 1.71 6.36 -15.00
C ALA A 113 0.58 6.81 -14.06
N HIS A 114 0.94 7.38 -12.90
CA HIS A 114 -0.02 7.92 -11.94
C HIS A 114 -0.69 9.24 -12.40
N LYS A 115 0.00 10.06 -13.19
CA LYS A 115 -0.50 11.38 -13.65
C LYS A 115 -1.35 11.29 -14.92
N GLU A 116 -1.40 10.12 -15.57
CA GLU A 116 -2.24 9.92 -16.76
C GLU A 116 -3.72 10.17 -16.46
N ARG A 117 -4.46 10.68 -17.46
CA ARG A 117 -5.90 10.99 -17.33
C ARG A 117 -6.70 9.75 -16.93
N SER A 118 -6.30 8.59 -17.42
CA SER A 118 -6.65 7.27 -16.91
C SER A 118 -5.39 6.67 -16.28
N CYS A 119 -5.31 6.67 -14.95
CA CYS A 119 -4.17 6.14 -14.21
C CYS A 119 -3.78 4.74 -14.75
N ASP A 120 -2.52 4.57 -15.19
CA ASP A 120 -2.00 3.29 -15.70
C ASP A 120 -1.67 2.37 -14.51
N HIS A 121 -2.72 1.73 -13.99
CA HIS A 121 -2.65 0.77 -12.90
C HIS A 121 -1.81 -0.47 -13.24
N GLU A 122 -1.69 -0.83 -14.52
CA GLU A 122 -0.87 -1.97 -14.93
C GLU A 122 0.61 -1.68 -14.72
N THR A 123 1.11 -0.57 -15.27
CA THR A 123 2.50 -0.15 -15.06
C THR A 123 2.81 0.04 -13.57
N ILE A 124 1.89 0.68 -12.83
CA ILE A 124 2.04 0.87 -11.38
C ILE A 124 2.19 -0.47 -10.67
N GLY A 125 1.27 -1.41 -10.89
CA GLY A 125 1.29 -2.72 -10.23
C GLY A 125 2.57 -3.52 -10.52
N ILE A 126 3.06 -3.48 -11.76
CA ILE A 126 4.31 -4.14 -12.15
C ILE A 126 5.53 -3.50 -11.49
N LEU A 127 5.59 -2.17 -11.38
CA LEU A 127 6.67 -1.46 -10.70
C LEU A 127 6.64 -1.71 -9.18
N LEU A 128 5.46 -1.90 -8.60
CA LEU A 128 5.29 -2.37 -7.21
C LEU A 128 5.58 -3.87 -7.05
N GLY A 129 6.10 -4.56 -8.09
CA GLY A 129 6.47 -5.97 -7.99
C GLY A 129 5.30 -6.94 -7.80
N TYR A 130 4.07 -6.52 -8.12
CA TYR A 130 2.89 -7.37 -7.98
C TYR A 130 2.84 -8.43 -9.09
N PRO A 131 2.33 -9.65 -8.81
CA PRO A 131 2.16 -10.66 -9.84
C PRO A 131 1.26 -10.18 -10.98
N LYS A 132 1.62 -10.48 -12.24
CA LYS A 132 0.85 -10.06 -13.42
C LYS A 132 -0.63 -10.46 -13.34
N CYS A 133 -0.94 -11.67 -12.84
CA CYS A 133 -2.33 -12.10 -12.68
C CYS A 133 -3.11 -11.25 -11.67
N CYS A 134 -2.47 -10.80 -10.59
CA CYS A 134 -3.07 -9.97 -9.55
C CYS A 134 -3.24 -8.52 -10.03
N VAL A 135 -2.28 -8.01 -10.81
CA VAL A 135 -2.40 -6.71 -11.49
C VAL A 135 -3.58 -6.71 -12.45
N ARG A 136 -3.68 -7.74 -13.32
CA ARG A 136 -4.81 -7.87 -14.25
C ARG A 136 -6.15 -7.93 -13.50
N PHE A 137 -6.24 -8.75 -12.46
CA PHE A 137 -7.43 -8.81 -11.61
C PHE A 137 -7.80 -7.42 -11.06
N PHE A 138 -6.83 -6.65 -10.56
CA PHE A 138 -7.09 -5.30 -10.06
C PHE A 138 -7.60 -4.36 -11.17
N VAL A 139 -6.93 -4.33 -12.32
CA VAL A 139 -7.32 -3.49 -13.48
C VAL A 139 -8.72 -3.83 -13.99
N GLU A 140 -9.11 -5.11 -13.97
CA GLU A 140 -10.41 -5.54 -14.45
C GLU A 140 -11.56 -5.28 -13.46
N ASN A 141 -11.26 -5.12 -12.16
CA ASN A 141 -12.28 -5.05 -11.11
C ASN A 141 -12.39 -3.67 -10.46
N PHE A 142 -11.28 -2.97 -10.22
CA PHE A 142 -11.29 -1.69 -9.50
C PHE A 142 -11.96 -0.53 -10.27
N PRO A 143 -11.71 -0.32 -11.59
CA PRO A 143 -12.28 0.80 -12.34
C PRO A 143 -13.81 0.72 -12.56
N LYS A 144 -14.46 -0.42 -12.26
CA LYS A 144 -15.88 -0.67 -12.56
C LYS A 144 -16.85 -0.09 -11.51
N GLY A 145 -16.51 1.05 -10.90
CA GLY A 145 -17.32 1.67 -9.84
C GLY A 145 -17.33 0.90 -8.52
N ILE A 146 -16.38 -0.02 -8.33
CA ILE A 146 -16.26 -0.85 -7.15
C ILE A 146 -15.34 -0.16 -6.16
N LEU A 147 -15.85 0.09 -4.95
CA LEU A 147 -15.08 0.75 -3.89
C LEU A 147 -13.98 -0.17 -3.33
N ASP A 148 -14.24 -1.48 -3.31
CA ASP A 148 -13.34 -2.48 -2.76
C ASP A 148 -13.45 -3.81 -3.52
N PRO A 149 -12.38 -4.34 -4.14
CA PRO A 149 -12.41 -5.62 -4.84
C PRO A 149 -12.19 -6.86 -3.95
N VAL A 150 -12.00 -6.73 -2.61
CA VAL A 150 -11.76 -7.88 -1.71
C VAL A 150 -12.81 -8.99 -1.90
N TRP A 151 -14.10 -8.64 -1.99
CA TRP A 151 -15.20 -9.62 -2.13
C TRP A 151 -15.23 -10.35 -3.47
N ARG A 152 -14.42 -9.91 -4.45
CA ARG A 152 -14.27 -10.58 -5.75
C ARG A 152 -13.11 -11.56 -5.79
N VAL A 153 -12.27 -11.59 -4.76
CA VAL A 153 -11.19 -12.57 -4.67
C VAL A 153 -11.84 -13.94 -4.47
N GLU A 154 -11.47 -14.90 -5.31
CA GLU A 154 -12.01 -16.27 -5.21
C GLU A 154 -11.66 -16.91 -3.87
N HIS A 155 -12.69 -17.44 -3.18
CA HIS A 155 -12.65 -17.99 -1.82
C HIS A 155 -12.50 -19.51 -1.75
N GLU A 156 -12.40 -20.22 -2.87
CA GLU A 156 -12.17 -21.66 -2.85
C GLU A 156 -10.73 -21.99 -2.44
N GLY A 157 -10.58 -22.49 -1.20
CA GLY A 157 -9.29 -22.70 -0.56
C GLY A 157 -8.69 -21.38 -0.06
N GLU A 158 -8.37 -21.30 1.23
CA GLU A 158 -7.85 -20.07 1.82
C GLU A 158 -6.41 -20.27 2.33
N ASP A 159 -5.44 -19.64 1.67
CA ASP A 159 -4.12 -19.43 2.25
C ASP A 159 -4.17 -18.18 3.16
N PRO A 160 -3.95 -18.32 4.48
CA PRO A 160 -3.98 -17.18 5.40
C PRO A 160 -2.99 -16.06 5.03
N MET A 161 -1.91 -16.37 4.32
CA MET A 161 -0.92 -15.38 3.90
C MET A 161 -1.43 -14.49 2.76
N LEU A 162 -2.48 -14.92 2.07
CA LEU A 162 -3.13 -14.15 1.01
C LEU A 162 -4.39 -13.42 1.51
N ASN A 163 -4.75 -13.59 2.78
CA ASN A 163 -5.91 -12.93 3.35
C ASN A 163 -5.67 -11.41 3.51
N VAL A 164 -6.48 -10.62 2.81
CA VAL A 164 -6.41 -9.15 2.80
C VAL A 164 -7.63 -8.48 3.44
N MET A 165 -8.51 -9.25 4.09
CA MET A 165 -9.76 -8.73 4.69
C MET A 165 -9.51 -7.63 5.73
N LEU A 166 -8.40 -7.72 6.46
CA LEU A 166 -8.04 -6.79 7.54
C LEU A 166 -7.11 -5.66 7.10
N ARG A 167 -6.81 -5.53 5.80
CA ARG A 167 -5.82 -4.58 5.28
C ARG A 167 -6.06 -3.13 5.71
N TYR A 168 -7.34 -2.73 5.84
CA TYR A 168 -7.75 -1.38 6.21
C TYR A 168 -7.45 -1.01 7.66
N PHE A 169 -7.17 -2.02 8.48
CA PHE A 169 -6.81 -1.87 9.88
C PHE A 169 -5.32 -2.13 10.13
N GLY A 170 -4.55 -2.48 9.09
CA GLY A 170 -3.13 -2.82 9.18
C GLY A 170 -2.81 -4.26 8.78
N PRO A 171 -3.41 -5.29 9.41
CA PRO A 171 -3.01 -6.68 9.23
C PRO A 171 -3.19 -7.16 7.80
N ARG A 172 -2.07 -7.53 7.19
CA ARG A 172 -1.94 -8.18 5.89
C ARG A 172 -0.49 -8.67 5.77
N ILE A 173 -0.22 -9.62 4.89
CA ILE A 173 1.16 -9.97 4.50
C ILE A 173 1.49 -9.36 3.14
N ILE A 174 0.53 -9.36 2.22
CA ILE A 174 0.70 -8.76 0.89
C ILE A 174 0.09 -7.35 0.81
N PRO A 175 0.71 -6.41 0.07
CA PRO A 175 0.17 -5.05 -0.09
C PRO A 175 -0.83 -4.89 -1.26
N PHE A 176 -1.08 -5.96 -2.01
CA PHE A 176 -1.96 -5.97 -3.18
C PHE A 176 -3.17 -6.90 -3.00
N PHE A 177 -4.15 -6.82 -3.88
CA PHE A 177 -5.26 -7.76 -3.94
C PHE A 177 -4.84 -9.00 -4.73
N PRO A 178 -4.83 -10.20 -4.15
CA PRO A 178 -4.54 -11.41 -4.91
C PRO A 178 -5.71 -11.71 -5.87
N CYS A 179 -5.43 -12.36 -7.00
CA CYS A 179 -6.51 -12.78 -7.92
C CYS A 179 -7.34 -13.96 -7.38
N SER A 180 -6.79 -14.74 -6.45
CA SER A 180 -7.46 -15.80 -5.69
C SER A 180 -6.70 -16.06 -4.37
N TYR A 181 -7.36 -16.61 -3.35
CA TYR A 181 -6.69 -16.98 -2.08
C TYR A 181 -5.80 -18.23 -2.19
N THR A 182 -5.68 -18.82 -3.37
CA THR A 182 -4.78 -19.94 -3.69
C THR A 182 -3.70 -19.57 -4.73
N CYS A 183 -3.57 -18.28 -5.07
CA CYS A 183 -2.66 -17.82 -6.11
C CYS A 183 -1.18 -18.08 -5.77
N ARG A 184 -0.57 -19.06 -6.45
CA ARG A 184 0.84 -19.45 -6.24
C ARG A 184 1.82 -18.30 -6.45
N GLN A 185 1.55 -17.39 -7.40
CA GLN A 185 2.44 -16.25 -7.64
C GLN A 185 2.35 -15.22 -6.50
N ALA A 186 1.13 -14.95 -6.00
CA ALA A 186 0.94 -14.12 -4.83
C ALA A 186 1.60 -14.74 -3.59
N ARG A 187 1.50 -16.06 -3.44
CA ARG A 187 2.07 -16.79 -2.31
C ARG A 187 3.59 -16.67 -2.21
N ARG A 188 4.29 -16.67 -3.36
CA ARG A 188 5.75 -16.41 -3.41
C ARG A 188 6.11 -14.99 -2.98
N VAL A 189 5.28 -14.00 -3.30
CA VAL A 189 5.49 -12.63 -2.82
C VAL A 189 5.20 -12.55 -1.32
N ALA A 190 4.13 -13.21 -0.87
CA ALA A 190 3.77 -13.28 0.54
C ALA A 190 4.89 -13.91 1.40
N GLU A 191 5.57 -14.94 0.89
CA GLU A 191 6.76 -15.55 1.50
C GLU A 191 7.84 -14.52 1.81
N LYS A 192 8.23 -13.71 0.81
CA LYS A 192 9.25 -12.66 0.98
C LYS A 192 8.83 -11.60 2.00
N PHE A 193 7.57 -11.20 1.98
CA PHE A 193 7.05 -10.24 2.94
C PHE A 193 6.98 -10.83 4.35
N TYR A 194 6.62 -12.10 4.47
CA TYR A 194 6.60 -12.79 5.76
C TYR A 194 7.99 -12.90 6.36
N ASP A 195 9.01 -13.20 5.55
CA ASP A 195 10.40 -13.22 6.01
C ASP A 195 10.85 -11.85 6.52
N LEU A 196 10.52 -10.77 5.80
CA LEU A 196 10.78 -9.40 6.28
C LEU A 196 10.09 -9.14 7.62
N LEU A 197 8.80 -9.41 7.73
CA LEU A 197 7.98 -9.13 8.91
C LEU A 197 8.39 -9.91 10.18
N ARG A 198 9.27 -10.91 10.04
CA ARG A 198 9.79 -11.72 11.15
C ARG A 198 11.08 -11.17 11.77
N GLU A 199 11.73 -10.22 11.11
CA GLU A 199 12.93 -9.53 11.61
C GLU A 199 12.58 -8.50 12.69
#